data_AF-A0A367QVA2-F1
#
_entry.id   AF-A0A367QVA2-F1
#
_cell.length_a   1.000
_cell.length_b   1.000
_cell.length_c   1.000
_cell.angle_alpha   90.00
_cell.angle_beta   90.00
_cell.angle_gamma   90.00
#
_symmetry.space_group_name_H-M   'P 1'
#
loop_
_entity.id
_entity.type
_entity.pdbx_description
1 polymer ?
#
loop_
_entity_poly.entity_id
_entity_poly.type
_entity_poly.pdbx_seq_one_letter_code
_entity_poly.pdbx_strand_id
1 'polypeptide(L)'
;MNRKILCLIAGLTLTASLTACSSSPASNNLIAPDASPAMSKDKAGDAMSKDKAGDAMSKDKAGDAMSRDKAGDAMSRDKAGDAMSKDKAGDAMSKDKAGDAMSKDKAGDAMSKDKAGDAMSKDKAGDAMSKDKAGDAMSKDKAGDAMKKLPASSKP
;
A
#
# COMPACT_ATOMS: atom_id res chain seq x y z
N MET A 1 32.35 38.20 -12.10
CA MET A 1 32.33 37.22 -10.98
C MET A 1 32.50 35.82 -11.55
N ASN A 2 33.61 35.18 -11.21
CA ASN A 2 34.13 34.00 -11.89
C ASN A 2 33.34 32.73 -11.50
N ARG A 3 32.81 32.00 -12.50
CA ARG A 3 32.07 30.73 -12.31
C ARG A 3 32.81 29.68 -11.48
N LYS A 4 34.15 29.77 -11.41
CA LYS A 4 35.00 28.90 -10.59
C LYS A 4 34.79 29.08 -9.07
N ILE A 5 34.42 30.28 -8.62
CA ILE A 5 34.16 30.55 -7.18
C ILE A 5 32.79 29.99 -6.76
N LEU A 6 31.79 30.04 -7.65
CA LEU A 6 30.46 29.50 -7.38
C LEU A 6 30.48 27.97 -7.26
N CYS A 7 31.31 27.28 -8.05
CA CYS A 7 31.48 25.82 -7.94
C CYS A 7 32.22 25.40 -6.65
N LEU A 8 33.15 26.20 -6.15
CA LEU A 8 33.85 25.92 -4.89
C LEU A 8 32.92 26.04 -3.67
N ILE A 9 31.98 26.99 -3.68
CA ILE A 9 30.98 27.14 -2.62
C ILE A 9 29.94 26.01 -2.67
N ALA A 10 29.52 25.59 -3.87
CA ALA A 10 28.58 24.48 -4.03
C ALA A 10 29.19 23.10 -3.71
N GLY A 11 30.51 22.94 -3.83
CA GLY A 11 31.21 21.70 -3.45
C GLY A 11 31.46 21.58 -1.95
N LEU A 12 31.70 22.69 -1.24
CA LEU A 12 32.05 22.68 0.18
C LEU A 12 30.84 22.44 1.10
N THR A 13 29.61 22.76 0.66
CA THR A 13 28.39 22.43 1.40
C THR A 13 27.97 20.96 1.26
N LEU A 14 28.55 20.23 0.30
CA LEU A 14 28.21 18.82 0.04
C LEU A 14 29.01 17.84 0.92
N THR A 15 30.06 18.30 1.62
CA THR A 15 31.00 17.42 2.36
C THR A 15 30.94 17.55 3.89
N ALA A 16 30.05 18.37 4.44
CA ALA A 16 29.92 18.54 5.89
C ALA A 16 28.49 18.25 6.35
N SER A 17 28.12 16.96 6.47
CA SER A 17 27.13 16.44 7.45
C SER A 17 26.97 14.91 7.36
N LEU A 18 28.02 14.16 7.05
CA LEU A 18 28.10 12.75 7.47
C LEU A 18 28.77 12.73 8.84
N THR A 19 28.05 12.32 9.89
CA THR A 19 28.50 11.36 10.93
C THR A 19 27.59 11.37 12.17
N ALA A 20 27.20 10.14 12.56
CA ALA A 20 26.69 9.69 13.87
C ALA A 20 25.23 10.04 14.23
N CYS A 21 24.41 9.18 14.84
CA CYS A 21 24.41 7.75 15.12
C CYS A 21 23.02 7.44 15.72
N SER A 22 22.56 6.20 15.57
CA SER A 22 21.60 5.52 16.46
C SER A 22 20.11 5.89 16.42
N SER A 23 19.33 4.81 16.40
CA SER A 23 17.91 4.66 16.74
C SER A 23 16.87 5.24 15.77
N SER A 24 16.20 4.30 15.09
CA SER A 24 14.81 4.40 14.65
C SER A 24 13.96 5.21 15.63
N PRO A 25 13.07 6.06 15.11
CA PRO A 25 11.68 5.73 15.30
C PRO A 25 10.88 5.82 14.00
N ALA A 26 9.98 4.85 13.85
CA ALA A 26 8.81 4.85 13.00
C ALA A 26 8.37 6.25 12.55
N SER A 27 8.53 6.53 11.25
CA SER A 27 7.95 7.72 10.62
C SER A 27 6.45 7.48 10.45
N ASN A 28 5.69 7.69 11.53
CA ASN A 28 4.24 7.83 11.48
C ASN A 28 3.91 9.14 10.74
N ASN A 29 3.87 9.07 9.41
CA ASN A 29 3.45 10.15 8.54
C ASN A 29 1.91 10.27 8.62
N LEU A 30 1.41 10.88 9.69
CA LEU A 30 -0.02 11.20 9.85
C LEU A 30 -0.29 12.57 9.24
N ILE A 31 -0.40 12.63 7.91
CA ILE A 31 -0.86 13.81 7.17
C ILE A 31 -2.39 13.85 7.19
N ALA A 32 -2.98 15.00 7.52
CA ALA A 32 -4.27 15.48 7.04
C ALA A 32 -4.40 16.99 7.33
N PRO A 33 -5.18 17.81 6.58
CA PRO A 33 -6.14 17.43 5.53
C PRO A 33 -6.09 18.24 4.19
N ASP A 34 -6.88 17.73 3.22
CA ASP A 34 -7.62 18.38 2.12
C ASP A 34 -7.18 18.16 0.65
N ALA A 35 -8.01 17.34 -0.04
CA ALA A 35 -8.27 17.28 -1.49
C ALA A 35 -7.07 17.18 -2.45
N SER A 36 -6.24 16.14 -2.33
CA SER A 36 -5.24 15.80 -3.36
C SER A 36 -4.88 14.31 -3.33
N PRO A 37 -4.55 13.70 -4.49
CA PRO A 37 -4.08 12.32 -4.52
C PRO A 37 -2.70 12.18 -3.84
N ALA A 38 -2.61 11.30 -2.84
CA ALA A 38 -1.37 11.03 -2.10
C ALA A 38 -0.62 9.83 -2.71
N MET A 39 0.67 9.99 -2.97
CA MET A 39 1.51 8.97 -3.60
C MET A 39 2.81 8.77 -2.82
N SER A 40 3.02 7.59 -2.21
CA SER A 40 4.29 7.18 -1.58
C SER A 40 5.01 6.08 -2.37
N LYS A 41 6.35 6.05 -2.27
CA LYS A 41 7.22 5.01 -2.86
C LYS A 41 8.48 4.82 -2.01
N ASP A 42 8.56 3.73 -1.26
CA ASP A 42 9.73 3.43 -0.45
C ASP A 42 10.49 2.16 -0.91
N LYS A 43 11.77 2.11 -0.53
CA LYS A 43 12.66 0.96 -0.71
C LYS A 43 13.22 0.63 0.67
N ALA A 44 12.74 -0.47 1.25
CA ALA A 44 12.89 -0.88 2.66
C ALA A 44 12.15 0.02 3.67
N GLY A 45 11.01 -0.44 4.22
CA GLY A 45 10.32 0.20 5.34
C GLY A 45 8.78 0.16 5.30
N ASP A 46 8.16 0.62 6.41
CA ASP A 46 6.70 0.71 6.60
C ASP A 46 6.13 2.02 6.05
N ALA A 47 5.04 1.95 5.29
CA ALA A 47 4.31 3.12 4.76
C ALA A 47 2.91 3.25 5.36
N MET A 48 2.50 4.46 5.73
CA MET A 48 1.13 4.75 6.19
C MET A 48 0.54 6.00 5.52
N SER A 49 -0.63 5.87 4.89
CA SER A 49 -1.44 6.99 4.38
C SER A 49 -2.81 7.06 5.06
N LYS A 50 -3.35 8.27 5.21
CA LYS A 50 -4.69 8.52 5.77
C LYS A 50 -5.34 9.73 5.11
N ASP A 51 -6.27 9.52 4.18
CA ASP A 51 -6.92 10.63 3.50
C ASP A 51 -8.42 10.76 3.86
N LYS A 52 -8.91 12.00 3.80
CA LYS A 52 -10.34 12.35 3.90
C LYS A 52 -10.72 12.98 2.56
N ALA A 53 -11.54 12.27 1.79
CA ALA A 53 -11.87 12.57 0.39
C ALA A 53 -10.64 12.57 -0.55
N GLY A 54 -10.46 11.50 -1.34
CA GLY A 54 -9.41 11.42 -2.37
C GLY A 54 -8.85 10.01 -2.62
N ASP A 55 -7.97 9.90 -3.62
CA ASP A 55 -7.29 8.66 -4.01
C ASP A 55 -5.93 8.52 -3.30
N ALA A 56 -5.63 7.34 -2.75
CA ALA A 56 -4.34 7.03 -2.14
C ALA A 56 -3.60 5.91 -2.87
N MET A 57 -2.28 6.05 -3.07
CA MET A 57 -1.45 4.98 -3.63
C MET A 57 -0.11 4.79 -2.88
N SER A 58 0.13 3.57 -2.39
CA SER A 58 1.43 3.14 -1.85
C SER A 58 2.12 2.10 -2.74
N LYS A 59 3.45 2.13 -2.77
CA LYS A 59 4.28 1.19 -3.53
C LYS A 59 5.60 0.91 -2.83
N ASP A 60 5.71 -0.23 -2.18
CA ASP A 60 6.90 -0.57 -1.41
C ASP A 60 7.65 -1.79 -1.95
N LYS A 61 8.96 -1.81 -1.69
CA LYS A 61 9.85 -2.95 -1.97
C LYS A 61 10.51 -3.35 -0.66
N ALA A 62 10.11 -4.50 -0.13
CA ALA A 62 10.42 -5.00 1.22
C ALA A 62 9.83 -4.12 2.34
N GLY A 63 8.73 -4.54 2.97
CA GLY A 63 8.11 -3.86 4.13
C GLY A 63 6.57 -3.88 4.15
N ASP A 64 5.98 -3.32 5.22
CA ASP A 64 4.52 -3.32 5.43
C ASP A 64 3.86 -2.01 4.96
N ALA A 65 2.71 -2.10 4.29
CA ALA A 65 1.96 -0.92 3.82
C ALA A 65 0.56 -0.84 4.44
N MET A 66 0.16 0.35 4.92
CA MET A 66 -1.19 0.63 5.42
C MET A 66 -1.83 1.88 4.80
N SER A 67 -2.97 1.71 4.10
CA SER A 67 -3.84 2.83 3.69
C SER A 67 -5.14 2.86 4.47
N ARG A 68 -5.71 4.05 4.64
CA ARG A 68 -7.01 4.22 5.28
C ARG A 68 -7.71 5.47 4.79
N ASP A 69 -8.72 5.27 3.95
CA ASP A 69 -9.42 6.39 3.31
C ASP A 69 -10.90 6.47 3.70
N LYS A 70 -11.44 7.69 3.58
CA LYS A 70 -12.84 7.99 3.87
C LYS A 70 -13.41 8.77 2.69
N ALA A 71 -14.19 8.08 1.86
CA ALA A 71 -14.63 8.45 0.52
C ALA A 71 -13.48 8.53 -0.51
N GLY A 72 -13.33 7.53 -1.38
CA GLY A 72 -12.33 7.52 -2.46
C GLY A 72 -11.70 6.15 -2.74
N ASP A 73 -10.80 6.08 -3.73
CA ASP A 73 -10.15 4.84 -4.17
C ASP A 73 -8.77 4.64 -3.53
N ALA A 74 -8.47 3.42 -3.07
CA ALA A 74 -7.17 3.08 -2.49
C ALA A 74 -6.45 1.99 -3.30
N MET A 75 -5.15 2.19 -3.56
CA MET A 75 -4.30 1.17 -4.21
C MET A 75 -2.97 0.95 -3.48
N SER A 76 -2.75 -0.27 -2.96
CA SER A 76 -1.43 -0.71 -2.49
C SER A 76 -0.76 -1.69 -3.45
N ARG A 77 0.56 -1.61 -3.55
CA ARG A 77 1.33 -2.57 -4.36
C ARG A 77 2.71 -2.82 -3.78
N ASP A 78 2.86 -4.01 -3.22
CA ASP A 78 4.07 -4.40 -2.53
C ASP A 78 4.80 -5.56 -3.22
N LYS A 79 6.06 -5.72 -2.82
CA LYS A 79 6.94 -6.77 -3.29
C LYS A 79 7.79 -7.23 -2.12
N ALA A 80 7.42 -8.38 -1.56
CA ALA A 80 7.87 -8.93 -0.28
C ALA A 80 7.38 -8.12 0.93
N GLY A 81 6.28 -8.51 1.57
CA GLY A 81 5.76 -7.86 2.80
C GLY A 81 4.23 -7.83 2.91
N ASP A 82 3.70 -7.30 4.02
CA ASP A 82 2.26 -7.30 4.31
C ASP A 82 1.56 -6.01 3.87
N ALA A 83 0.35 -6.12 3.33
CA ALA A 83 -0.46 -4.97 2.90
C ALA A 83 -1.83 -4.92 3.60
N MET A 84 -2.22 -3.75 4.12
CA MET A 84 -3.55 -3.54 4.69
C MET A 84 -4.24 -2.26 4.17
N SER A 85 -5.43 -2.41 3.57
CA SER A 85 -6.32 -1.27 3.25
C SER A 85 -7.56 -1.24 4.14
N LYS A 86 -8.10 -0.04 4.39
CA LYS A 86 -9.32 0.17 5.19
C LYS A 86 -10.10 1.36 4.67
N ASP A 87 -11.12 1.10 3.86
CA ASP A 87 -11.86 2.17 3.21
C ASP A 87 -13.32 2.26 3.69
N LYS A 88 -13.83 3.50 3.70
CA LYS A 88 -15.24 3.81 4.00
C LYS A 88 -15.83 4.56 2.82
N ALA A 89 -16.67 3.88 2.05
CA ALA A 89 -17.25 4.28 0.76
C ALA A 89 -16.17 4.48 -0.33
N GLY A 90 -16.08 3.55 -1.29
CA GLY A 90 -15.09 3.60 -2.40
C GLY A 90 -14.45 2.25 -2.69
N ASP A 91 -13.57 2.20 -3.69
CA ASP A 91 -12.95 0.97 -4.19
C ASP A 91 -11.54 0.75 -3.62
N ALA A 92 -11.24 -0.50 -3.25
CA ALA A 92 -9.92 -0.89 -2.75
C ALA A 92 -9.26 -1.93 -3.67
N MET A 93 -7.98 -1.72 -4.00
CA MET A 93 -7.18 -2.71 -4.73
C MET A 93 -5.81 -2.95 -4.09
N SER A 94 -5.55 -4.20 -3.72
CA SER A 94 -4.23 -4.66 -3.28
C SER A 94 -3.57 -5.58 -4.31
N LYS A 95 -2.26 -5.46 -4.45
CA LYS A 95 -1.43 -6.33 -5.30
C LYS A 95 -0.12 -6.64 -4.61
N ASP A 96 0.04 -7.85 -4.07
CA ASP A 96 1.30 -8.28 -3.50
C ASP A 96 2.01 -9.41 -4.29
N LYS A 97 3.33 -9.44 -4.15
CA LYS A 97 4.22 -10.53 -4.58
C LYS A 97 5.03 -10.99 -3.37
N ALA A 98 4.64 -12.14 -2.83
CA ALA A 98 5.17 -12.82 -1.65
C ALA A 98 4.88 -12.09 -0.32
N GLY A 99 3.79 -12.41 0.36
CA GLY A 99 3.32 -11.72 1.58
C GLY A 99 1.81 -11.78 1.76
N ASP A 100 1.30 -11.24 2.87
CA ASP A 100 -0.12 -11.28 3.23
C ASP A 100 -0.85 -9.99 2.86
N ALA A 101 -2.09 -10.13 2.37
CA ALA A 101 -2.95 -8.99 2.03
C ALA A 101 -4.26 -9.01 2.82
N MET A 102 -4.63 -7.85 3.39
CA MET A 102 -5.93 -7.65 4.05
C MET A 102 -6.66 -6.38 3.57
N SER A 103 -7.85 -6.54 3.00
CA SER A 103 -8.79 -5.43 2.75
C SER A 103 -9.98 -5.45 3.70
N LYS A 104 -10.50 -4.26 4.03
CA LYS A 104 -11.66 -4.09 4.90
C LYS A 104 -12.49 -2.88 4.47
N ASP A 105 -13.56 -3.15 3.74
CA ASP A 105 -14.33 -2.08 3.12
C ASP A 105 -15.77 -2.00 3.66
N LYS A 106 -16.27 -0.77 3.73
CA LYS A 106 -17.67 -0.48 4.10
C LYS A 106 -18.30 0.33 2.97
N ALA A 107 -19.24 -0.26 2.23
CA ALA A 107 -19.96 0.32 1.08
C ALA A 107 -19.10 0.56 -0.18
N GLY A 108 -18.56 -0.49 -0.82
CA GLY A 108 -17.74 -0.40 -2.05
C GLY A 108 -17.09 -1.73 -2.45
N ASP A 109 -16.33 -1.74 -3.55
CA ASP A 109 -15.74 -2.96 -4.13
C ASP A 109 -14.30 -3.21 -3.67
N ALA A 110 -13.97 -4.48 -3.42
CA ALA A 110 -12.63 -4.90 -2.99
C ALA A 110 -12.00 -5.90 -3.97
N MET A 111 -10.74 -5.66 -4.35
CA MET A 111 -9.97 -6.59 -5.17
C MET A 111 -8.56 -6.87 -4.61
N SER A 112 -8.27 -8.12 -4.26
CA SER A 112 -6.90 -8.59 -3.94
C SER A 112 -6.32 -9.47 -5.03
N LYS A 113 -5.02 -9.34 -5.27
CA LYS A 113 -4.27 -10.15 -6.25
C LYS A 113 -2.89 -10.48 -5.73
N ASP A 114 -2.75 -11.70 -5.24
CA ASP A 114 -1.53 -12.12 -4.57
C ASP A 114 -0.80 -13.24 -5.33
N LYS A 115 0.54 -13.23 -5.23
CA LYS A 115 1.40 -14.28 -5.78
C LYS A 115 2.29 -14.80 -4.66
N ALA A 116 2.04 -16.02 -4.19
CA ALA A 116 2.73 -16.70 -3.08
C ALA A 116 2.49 -16.10 -1.67
N GLY A 117 1.24 -16.10 -1.19
CA GLY A 117 0.87 -15.61 0.16
C GLY A 117 -0.65 -15.57 0.40
N ASP A 118 -1.08 -15.21 1.60
CA ASP A 118 -2.49 -15.30 2.00
C ASP A 118 -3.28 -14.01 1.76
N ALA A 119 -4.55 -14.14 1.34
CA ALA A 119 -5.43 -13.02 1.07
C ALA A 119 -6.71 -13.07 1.93
N MET A 120 -7.05 -11.95 2.56
CA MET A 120 -8.31 -11.78 3.31
C MET A 120 -9.07 -10.51 2.90
N SER A 121 -10.31 -10.66 2.42
CA SER A 121 -11.26 -9.55 2.24
C SER A 121 -12.40 -9.61 3.24
N LYS A 122 -12.90 -8.45 3.67
CA LYS A 122 -14.02 -8.32 4.61
C LYS A 122 -14.88 -7.11 4.27
N ASP A 123 -16.01 -7.36 3.63
CA ASP A 123 -16.81 -6.29 3.04
C ASP A 123 -18.23 -6.23 3.65
N LYS A 124 -18.69 -5.01 3.91
CA LYS A 124 -20.06 -4.72 4.36
C LYS A 124 -20.74 -3.84 3.32
N ALA A 125 -21.67 -4.44 2.55
CA ALA A 125 -22.27 -3.88 1.34
C ALA A 125 -21.23 -3.63 0.22
N GLY A 126 -21.19 -4.48 -0.81
CA GLY A 126 -20.28 -4.34 -1.98
C GLY A 126 -19.63 -5.66 -2.42
N ASP A 127 -19.00 -5.68 -3.59
CA ASP A 127 -18.48 -6.92 -4.21
C ASP A 127 -17.02 -7.19 -3.82
N ALA A 128 -16.68 -8.48 -3.65
CA ALA A 128 -15.35 -8.91 -3.28
C ALA A 128 -14.75 -9.89 -4.30
N MET A 129 -13.52 -9.63 -4.75
CA MET A 129 -12.76 -10.55 -5.61
C MET A 129 -11.33 -10.77 -5.10
N SER A 130 -10.96 -12.03 -4.85
CA SER A 130 -9.58 -12.44 -4.59
C SER A 130 -9.07 -13.38 -5.69
N LYS A 131 -7.78 -13.23 -6.05
CA LYS A 131 -7.07 -14.02 -7.05
C LYS A 131 -5.63 -14.29 -6.62
N ASP A 132 -5.37 -15.49 -6.11
CA ASP A 132 -4.08 -15.91 -5.54
C ASP A 132 -3.36 -17.00 -6.37
N LYS A 133 -2.14 -16.72 -6.82
CA LYS A 133 -1.29 -17.76 -7.42
C LYS A 133 -0.36 -18.30 -6.35
N ALA A 134 -0.75 -19.44 -5.76
CA ALA A 134 -0.18 -20.09 -4.58
C ALA A 134 -0.44 -19.28 -3.28
N GLY A 135 -1.21 -19.84 -2.33
CA GLY A 135 -1.63 -19.19 -1.08
C GLY A 135 -3.14 -19.33 -0.80
N ASP A 136 -3.58 -19.07 0.44
CA ASP A 136 -4.98 -19.23 0.87
C ASP A 136 -5.81 -17.95 0.70
N ALA A 137 -7.07 -18.13 0.28
CA ALA A 137 -8.00 -17.04 -0.02
C ALA A 137 -9.27 -17.10 0.85
N MET A 138 -9.51 -16.08 1.68
CA MET A 138 -10.74 -15.93 2.47
C MET A 138 -11.48 -14.63 2.19
N SER A 139 -12.77 -14.73 1.81
CA SER A 139 -13.70 -13.56 1.75
C SER A 139 -14.82 -13.72 2.76
N LYS A 140 -15.25 -12.60 3.37
CA LYS A 140 -16.40 -12.56 4.29
C LYS A 140 -17.25 -11.33 4.00
N ASP A 141 -18.40 -11.57 3.36
CA ASP A 141 -19.25 -10.50 2.83
C ASP A 141 -20.60 -10.46 3.56
N LYS A 142 -21.07 -9.26 3.89
CA LYS A 142 -22.45 -9.02 4.33
C LYS A 142 -23.14 -8.16 3.26
N ALA A 143 -23.80 -8.85 2.33
CA ALA A 143 -24.48 -8.41 1.09
C ALA A 143 -23.56 -7.85 -0.02
N GLY A 144 -23.43 -8.61 -1.12
CA GLY A 144 -22.60 -8.33 -2.31
C GLY A 144 -22.21 -9.62 -3.05
N ASP A 145 -22.06 -9.59 -4.36
CA ASP A 145 -21.91 -10.75 -5.25
C ASP A 145 -20.44 -11.26 -5.24
N ALA A 146 -20.24 -12.55 -4.94
CA ALA A 146 -18.90 -13.11 -4.70
C ALA A 146 -18.35 -13.84 -5.93
N MET A 147 -17.40 -13.23 -6.66
CA MET A 147 -16.69 -13.89 -7.77
C MET A 147 -15.37 -14.51 -7.31
N LYS A 148 -15.42 -15.75 -6.79
CA LYS A 148 -14.22 -16.52 -6.41
C LYS A 148 -13.62 -17.24 -7.62
N LYS A 149 -12.36 -16.96 -7.98
CA LYS A 149 -11.62 -17.73 -8.99
C LYS A 149 -10.40 -18.36 -8.33
N LEU A 150 -10.27 -19.70 -8.30
CA LEU A 150 -9.04 -20.55 -8.40
C LEU A 150 -9.29 -22.04 -8.01
N PRO A 151 -8.41 -23.02 -8.39
CA PRO A 151 -7.23 -22.95 -9.27
C PRO A 151 -7.20 -23.94 -10.46
N ALA A 152 -6.34 -23.65 -11.45
CA ALA A 152 -5.89 -24.60 -12.47
C ALA A 152 -4.49 -25.13 -12.10
N SER A 153 -4.44 -26.33 -11.53
CA SER A 153 -3.29 -27.25 -11.61
C SER A 153 -3.74 -28.65 -11.20
N SER A 154 -4.33 -29.36 -12.15
CA SER A 154 -4.11 -30.80 -12.32
C SER A 154 -2.62 -30.99 -12.65
N LYS A 155 -1.89 -31.98 -12.12
CA LYS A 155 -1.86 -33.40 -12.55
C LYS A 155 -0.49 -33.96 -12.10
N PRO A 156 -0.16 -35.26 -12.28
CA PRO A 156 -0.95 -36.48 -12.18
C PRO A 156 -0.88 -37.14 -10.79
#